data_AF-A0A3M7TD23-F1
#
_entry.id   AF-A0A3M7TD23-F1
#
_cell.length_a   1.000
_cell.length_b   1.000
_cell.length_c   1.000
_cell.angle_alpha   90.00
_cell.angle_beta   90.00
_cell.angle_gamma   90.00
#
_symmetry.space_group_name_H-M   'P 1'
#
loop_
_entity.id
_entity.type
_entity.pdbx_description
1 polymer ?
#
loop_
_entity_poly.entity_id
_entity_poly.type
_entity_poly.pdbx_seq_one_letter_code
_entity_poly.pdbx_strand_id
1 'polypeptide(L)'
;MENLKNIITIFSALLTPTVAVIGIYIGVLNYKLQIRKRKDDLFDRRYKFLKEFESFWKTTGAENKGAKIHSLEWDDVEPFAQEAYYLFGKEIADHLRSYVGKSFDQDFKWVPDYELAKPFNKYLCFENEKL
;
A
#
# COMPACT_ATOMS: atom_id res chain seq x y z
N MET A 1 -26.73 37.65 44.45
CA MET A 1 -26.83 36.23 44.04
C MET A 1 -27.32 36.06 42.60
N GLU A 2 -28.26 36.88 42.13
CA GLU A 2 -28.83 36.81 40.76
C GLU A 2 -27.82 37.02 39.63
N ASN A 3 -26.92 38.01 39.76
CA ASN A 3 -25.87 38.26 38.75
C ASN A 3 -24.92 37.07 38.57
N LEU A 4 -24.62 36.35 39.64
CA LEU A 4 -23.77 35.15 39.62
C LEU A 4 -24.44 34.00 38.88
N LYS A 5 -25.75 33.82 39.08
CA LYS A 5 -26.55 32.84 38.32
C LYS A 5 -26.58 33.19 36.82
N ASN A 6 -26.83 34.45 36.47
CA ASN A 6 -26.87 34.87 35.07
C ASN A 6 -25.52 34.68 34.35
N ILE A 7 -24.40 34.97 35.01
CA ILE A 7 -23.07 34.73 34.45
C ILE A 7 -22.85 33.22 34.20
N ILE A 8 -23.20 32.37 35.17
CA ILE A 8 -23.07 30.91 35.03
C ILE A 8 -23.98 30.39 33.90
N THR A 9 -25.20 30.92 33.77
CA THR A 9 -26.13 30.54 32.69
C THR A 9 -25.59 30.93 31.32
N ILE A 10 -24.99 32.12 31.17
CA ILE A 10 -24.38 32.58 29.92
C ILE A 10 -23.17 31.72 29.54
N PHE A 11 -22.27 31.43 30.48
CA PHE A 11 -21.12 30.57 30.23
C PHE A 11 -21.54 29.13 29.88
N SER A 12 -22.55 28.59 30.55
CA SER A 12 -23.11 27.26 30.24
C SER A 12 -23.73 27.22 28.84
N ALA A 13 -24.44 28.27 28.45
CA ALA A 13 -25.05 28.40 27.12
C ALA A 13 -24.01 28.54 25.99
N LEU A 14 -22.85 29.15 26.27
CA LEU A 14 -21.73 29.29 25.33
C LEU A 14 -20.88 28.02 25.20
N LEU A 15 -20.92 27.13 26.19
CA LEU A 15 -20.09 25.93 26.21
C LEU A 15 -20.51 24.94 25.11
N THR A 16 -21.81 24.71 24.94
CA THR A 16 -22.38 23.82 23.92
C THR A 16 -21.99 24.19 22.48
N PRO A 17 -22.19 25.44 22.00
CA PRO A 17 -21.77 25.81 20.65
C PRO A 17 -20.26 25.79 20.49
N THR A 18 -19.49 26.13 21.53
CA THR A 18 -18.02 26.07 21.49
C THR A 18 -17.54 24.63 21.28
N VAL A 19 -18.08 23.68 22.05
CA VAL A 19 -17.77 22.24 21.90
C VAL A 19 -18.21 21.73 20.53
N ALA A 20 -19.37 22.17 20.01
CA ALA A 20 -19.84 21.80 18.68
C ALA A 20 -18.88 22.26 17.57
N VAL A 21 -18.42 23.52 17.62
CA VAL A 21 -17.46 24.06 16.64
C VAL A 21 -16.12 23.30 16.70
N ILE A 22 -15.60 23.04 17.90
CA ILE A 22 -14.37 22.27 18.08
C ILE A 22 -14.55 20.84 17.56
N GLY A 23 -15.69 20.20 17.85
CA GLY A 23 -16.00 18.85 17.38
C GLY A 23 -16.05 18.75 15.86
N ILE A 24 -16.71 19.71 15.20
CA ILE A 24 -16.74 19.80 13.72
C ILE A 24 -15.31 19.98 13.18
N TYR A 25 -14.53 20.88 13.78
CA TYR A 25 -13.15 21.13 13.35
C TYR A 25 -12.27 19.87 13.44
N ILE A 26 -12.32 19.16 14.58
CA ILE A 26 -11.60 17.90 14.77
C ILE A 26 -12.10 16.84 13.78
N GLY A 27 -13.40 16.77 13.53
CA GLY A 27 -14.00 15.86 12.54
C GLY A 27 -13.43 16.06 11.13
N VAL A 28 -13.32 17.31 10.68
CA VAL A 28 -12.74 17.65 9.37
C VAL A 28 -11.26 17.27 9.30
N LEU A 29 -10.49 17.52 10.36
CA LEU A 29 -9.08 17.11 10.41
C LEU A 29 -8.93 15.59 10.34
N ASN A 30 -9.72 14.86 11.13
CA ASN A 30 -9.71 13.40 11.13
C ASN A 30 -10.10 12.82 9.77
N TYR A 31 -11.08 13.40 9.09
CA TYR A 31 -11.46 12.98 7.75
C TYR A 31 -10.31 13.12 6.75
N LYS A 32 -9.61 14.28 6.75
CA LYS A 32 -8.44 14.49 5.90
C LYS A 32 -7.31 13.52 6.23
N LEU A 33 -7.05 13.26 7.51
CA LEU A 33 -6.05 12.28 7.95
C LEU A 33 -6.41 10.87 7.50
N GLN A 34 -7.68 10.46 7.61
CA GLN A 34 -8.12 9.13 7.16
C GLN A 34 -7.95 8.95 5.65
N ILE A 35 -8.22 9.97 4.83
CA ILE A 35 -7.98 9.88 3.38
C ILE A 35 -6.49 9.67 3.09
N ARG A 36 -5.61 10.45 3.73
CA ARG A 36 -4.15 10.28 3.57
C ARG A 36 -3.71 8.89 4.01
N LYS A 37 -4.13 8.47 5.20
CA LYS A 37 -3.83 7.14 5.74
C LYS A 37 -4.29 6.01 4.81
N ARG A 38 -5.46 6.13 4.18
CA ARG A 38 -5.92 5.13 3.19
C ARG A 38 -5.00 5.03 1.97
N LYS A 39 -4.43 6.16 1.52
CA LYS A 39 -3.45 6.17 0.42
C LYS A 39 -2.15 5.49 0.86
N ASP A 40 -1.66 5.83 2.06
CA ASP A 40 -0.44 5.25 2.62
C ASP A 40 -0.61 3.74 2.86
N ASP A 41 -1.73 3.31 3.46
CA ASP A 41 -2.04 1.90 3.68
C ASP A 41 -2.12 1.12 2.36
N LEU A 42 -2.66 1.73 1.29
CA LEU A 42 -2.72 1.10 -0.03
C LEU A 42 -1.32 0.97 -0.64
N PHE A 43 -0.48 2.00 -0.50
CA PHE A 43 0.90 1.96 -0.95
C PHE A 43 1.71 0.90 -0.20
N ASP A 44 1.62 0.85 1.13
CA ASP A 44 2.32 -0.13 1.95
C ASP A 44 1.94 -1.56 1.58
N ARG A 45 0.65 -1.82 1.33
CA ARG A 45 0.20 -3.14 0.84
C ARG A 45 0.81 -3.50 -0.50
N ARG A 46 0.81 -2.58 -1.46
CA ARG A 46 1.38 -2.78 -2.79
C ARG A 46 2.90 -3.00 -2.74
N TYR A 47 3.59 -2.23 -1.91
CA TYR A 47 5.03 -2.34 -1.73
C TYR A 47 5.42 -3.64 -1.04
N LYS A 48 4.65 -4.04 -0.02
CA LYS A 48 4.81 -5.33 0.66
C LYS A 48 4.65 -6.50 -0.31
N PHE A 49 3.60 -6.48 -1.14
CA PHE A 49 3.38 -7.49 -2.17
C PHE A 49 4.60 -7.61 -3.11
N LEU A 50 5.11 -6.49 -3.63
CA LEU A 50 6.27 -6.49 -4.52
C LEU A 50 7.49 -7.13 -3.83
N LYS A 51 7.75 -6.78 -2.56
CA LYS A 51 8.87 -7.37 -1.81
C LYS A 51 8.71 -8.87 -1.57
N GLU A 52 7.50 -9.32 -1.28
CA GLU A 52 7.22 -10.74 -1.06
C GLU A 52 7.42 -11.53 -2.35
N PHE A 53 6.91 -11.03 -3.48
CA PHE A 53 7.13 -11.66 -4.78
C PHE A 53 8.61 -11.61 -5.20
N GLU A 54 9.31 -10.49 -5.00
CA GLU A 54 10.74 -10.38 -5.30
C GLU A 54 11.58 -11.35 -4.45
N SER A 55 11.24 -11.47 -3.16
CA SER A 55 11.88 -12.43 -2.26
C SER A 55 11.63 -13.86 -2.73
N PHE A 56 10.39 -14.18 -3.10
CA PHE A 56 10.02 -15.51 -3.61
C PHE A 56 10.72 -15.82 -4.94
N TRP A 57 10.70 -14.89 -5.88
CA TRP A 57 11.38 -15.01 -7.18
C TRP A 57 12.87 -15.31 -7.03
N LYS A 58 13.55 -14.65 -6.09
CA LYS A 58 14.98 -14.89 -5.78
C LYS A 58 15.26 -16.26 -5.14
N THR A 59 14.25 -16.98 -4.66
CA THR A 59 14.43 -18.36 -4.18
C THR A 59 14.43 -19.38 -5.32
N THR A 60 14.07 -18.97 -6.53
CA THR A 60 14.11 -19.79 -7.73
C THR A 60 15.49 -19.75 -8.40
N GLY A 61 15.82 -20.75 -9.21
CA GLY A 61 17.07 -20.81 -9.98
C GLY A 61 17.75 -22.17 -9.90
N ALA A 62 19.04 -22.18 -10.23
CA ALA A 62 19.81 -23.42 -10.26
C ALA A 62 20.18 -23.90 -8.84
N GLU A 63 19.99 -25.20 -8.57
CA GLU A 63 20.23 -25.83 -7.26
C GLU A 63 21.70 -25.70 -6.83
N ASN A 64 22.63 -25.73 -7.80
CA ASN A 64 24.06 -25.49 -7.57
C ASN A 64 24.38 -24.06 -7.06
N LYS A 65 23.43 -23.12 -7.18
CA LYS A 65 23.53 -21.75 -6.64
C LYS A 65 22.60 -21.53 -5.42
N GLY A 66 22.11 -22.61 -4.79
CA GLY A 66 21.36 -22.55 -3.53
C GLY A 66 19.87 -22.22 -3.66
N ALA A 67 19.30 -22.33 -4.87
CA ALA A 67 17.86 -22.18 -5.09
C ALA A 67 17.07 -23.34 -4.48
N LYS A 68 15.88 -23.04 -3.93
CA LYS A 68 14.96 -24.05 -3.38
C LYS A 68 14.05 -24.66 -4.45
N ILE A 69 13.81 -23.92 -5.53
CA ILE A 69 12.87 -24.25 -6.60
C ILE A 69 13.59 -24.00 -7.94
N HIS A 70 13.48 -24.92 -8.90
CA HIS A 70 14.15 -24.79 -10.19
C HIS A 70 13.55 -23.70 -11.09
N SER A 71 12.22 -23.61 -11.13
CA SER A 71 11.47 -22.63 -11.93
C SER A 71 10.11 -22.38 -11.30
N LEU A 72 9.50 -21.23 -11.59
CA LEU A 72 8.14 -20.95 -11.14
C LEU A 72 7.12 -21.82 -11.85
N GLU A 73 6.36 -22.62 -11.10
CA GLU A 73 5.20 -23.35 -11.61
C GLU A 73 3.91 -22.52 -11.52
N TRP A 74 2.84 -22.97 -12.18
CA TRP A 74 1.57 -22.24 -12.11
C TRP A 74 1.02 -22.19 -10.68
N ASP A 75 1.11 -23.30 -9.95
CA ASP A 75 0.62 -23.41 -8.56
C ASP A 75 1.34 -22.44 -7.60
N ASP A 76 2.58 -22.09 -7.91
CA ASP A 76 3.37 -21.11 -7.16
C ASP A 76 2.99 -19.66 -7.51
N VAL A 77 2.64 -19.40 -8.77
CA VAL A 77 2.36 -18.05 -9.30
C VAL A 77 0.90 -17.66 -9.14
N GLU A 78 -0.03 -18.61 -9.18
CA GLU A 78 -1.47 -18.40 -9.09
C GLU A 78 -1.87 -17.53 -7.88
N PRO A 79 -1.38 -17.79 -6.64
CA PRO A 79 -1.73 -16.99 -5.47
C PRO A 79 -1.31 -15.52 -5.64
N PHE A 80 -0.10 -15.28 -6.13
CA PHE A 80 0.43 -13.93 -6.37
C PHE A 80 -0.29 -13.24 -7.52
N ALA A 81 -0.63 -13.96 -8.60
CA ALA A 81 -1.38 -13.41 -9.72
C ALA A 81 -2.81 -13.01 -9.31
N GLN A 82 -3.47 -13.81 -8.47
CA GLN A 82 -4.78 -13.48 -7.93
C GLN A 82 -4.72 -12.25 -7.02
N GLU A 83 -3.76 -12.18 -6.10
CA GLU A 83 -3.60 -11.02 -5.23
C GLU A 83 -3.25 -9.75 -6.03
N ALA A 84 -2.37 -9.85 -7.02
CA ALA A 84 -2.04 -8.75 -7.91
C ALA A 84 -3.24 -8.23 -8.70
N TYR A 85 -4.13 -9.13 -9.15
CA TYR A 85 -5.36 -8.74 -9.83
C TYR A 85 -6.21 -7.79 -8.98
N TYR A 86 -6.31 -8.03 -7.67
CA TYR A 86 -7.08 -7.17 -6.78
C TYR A 86 -6.32 -5.89 -6.36
N LEU A 87 -5.00 -5.95 -6.19
CA LEU A 87 -4.21 -4.80 -5.71
C LEU A 87 -3.83 -3.81 -6.82
N PHE A 88 -3.62 -4.29 -8.04
CA PHE A 88 -3.08 -3.52 -9.16
C PHE A 88 -3.91 -3.64 -10.45
N GLY A 89 -4.69 -4.70 -10.57
CA GLY A 89 -5.51 -5.00 -11.75
C GLY A 89 -4.89 -6.05 -12.67
N LYS A 90 -5.59 -6.31 -13.78
CA LYS A 90 -5.26 -7.38 -14.73
C LYS A 90 -3.86 -7.27 -15.34
N GLU A 91 -3.37 -6.06 -15.59
CA GLU A 91 -2.06 -5.81 -16.21
C GLU A 91 -0.91 -6.45 -15.43
N ILE A 92 -0.87 -6.26 -14.10
CA ILE A 92 0.16 -6.85 -13.25
C ILE A 92 -0.04 -8.35 -13.08
N ALA A 93 -1.29 -8.80 -12.96
CA ALA A 93 -1.59 -10.23 -12.86
C ALA A 93 -1.11 -11.00 -14.11
N ASP A 94 -1.34 -10.46 -15.30
CA ASP A 94 -0.88 -11.04 -16.56
C ASP A 94 0.65 -10.94 -16.71
N HIS A 95 1.26 -9.88 -16.18
CA HIS A 95 2.72 -9.78 -16.10
C HIS A 95 3.31 -10.88 -15.22
N LEU A 96 2.75 -11.15 -14.02
CA LEU A 96 3.21 -12.23 -13.15
C LEU A 96 3.00 -13.61 -13.79
N ARG A 97 1.89 -13.83 -14.49
CA ARG A 97 1.67 -15.05 -15.29
C ARG A 97 2.77 -15.29 -16.33
N SER A 98 3.35 -14.22 -16.88
CA SER A 98 4.45 -14.35 -17.84
C SER A 98 5.76 -14.86 -17.22
N TYR A 99 5.83 -14.99 -15.89
CA TYR A 99 6.97 -15.57 -15.18
C TYR A 99 6.85 -17.10 -14.97
N VAL A 100 5.72 -17.71 -15.31
CA VAL A 100 5.58 -19.18 -15.29
C VAL A 100 6.63 -19.80 -16.22
N GLY A 101 7.36 -20.79 -15.71
CA GLY A 101 8.45 -21.46 -16.41
C GLY A 101 9.75 -20.66 -16.48
N LYS A 102 9.79 -19.43 -15.95
CA LYS A 102 11.03 -18.67 -15.79
C LYS A 102 11.65 -18.96 -14.42
N SER A 103 12.95 -18.72 -14.32
CA SER A 103 13.69 -18.78 -13.06
C SER A 103 14.64 -17.59 -12.95
N PHE A 104 15.01 -17.26 -11.72
CA PHE A 104 15.96 -16.19 -11.47
C PHE A 104 17.37 -16.64 -11.83
N ASP A 105 17.97 -16.03 -12.86
CA ASP A 105 19.36 -16.26 -13.21
C ASP A 105 20.29 -15.42 -12.31
N GLN A 106 20.90 -16.08 -11.33
CA GLN A 106 21.71 -15.46 -10.29
C GLN A 106 23.04 -14.85 -10.79
N ASP A 107 23.38 -14.95 -12.08
CA ASP A 107 24.62 -14.35 -12.62
C ASP A 107 24.61 -12.80 -12.58
N PHE A 108 23.43 -12.18 -12.45
CA PHE A 108 23.30 -10.73 -12.21
C PHE A 108 22.95 -10.41 -10.75
N LYS A 109 23.97 -10.40 -9.87
CA LYS A 109 23.85 -10.15 -8.41
C LYS A 109 23.26 -8.79 -7.98
N TRP A 110 23.15 -7.81 -8.87
CA TRP A 110 22.80 -6.42 -8.50
C TRP A 110 21.69 -5.79 -9.37
N VAL A 111 21.05 -6.54 -10.26
CA VAL A 111 19.91 -5.99 -11.00
C VAL A 111 18.67 -6.32 -10.18
N PRO A 112 18.05 -5.37 -9.42
CA PRO A 112 16.63 -5.52 -9.17
C PRO A 112 16.03 -5.65 -10.55
N ASP A 113 15.42 -6.79 -10.91
CA ASP A 113 14.87 -7.05 -12.23
C ASP A 113 14.06 -5.82 -12.64
N TYR A 114 14.70 -4.92 -13.40
CA TYR A 114 14.10 -3.63 -13.68
C TYR A 114 12.82 -3.90 -14.46
N GLU A 115 12.81 -4.97 -15.24
CA GLU A 115 11.64 -5.50 -15.94
C GLU A 115 10.52 -5.98 -15.02
N LEU A 116 10.84 -6.59 -13.87
CA LEU A 116 9.85 -7.04 -12.87
C LEU A 116 9.22 -5.85 -12.15
N ALA A 117 10.01 -4.87 -11.74
CA ALA A 117 9.52 -3.70 -10.99
C ALA A 117 8.93 -2.59 -11.87
N LYS A 118 9.34 -2.50 -13.15
CA LYS A 118 8.91 -1.46 -14.11
C LYS A 118 7.40 -1.29 -14.22
N PRO A 119 6.58 -2.35 -14.36
CA PRO A 119 5.13 -2.16 -14.44
C PRO A 119 4.51 -1.72 -13.10
N PHE A 120 5.17 -1.99 -11.97
CA PHE A 120 4.72 -1.55 -10.64
C PHE A 120 5.00 -0.06 -10.37
N ASN A 121 5.93 0.58 -11.08
CA ASN A 121 6.24 2.00 -10.91
C ASN A 121 5.01 2.90 -11.07
N LYS A 122 4.10 2.56 -11.99
CA LYS A 122 2.81 3.27 -12.18
C LYS A 122 1.95 3.30 -10.90
N TYR A 123 2.13 2.33 -10.02
CA TYR A 123 1.32 2.12 -8.82
C TYR A 123 2.05 2.46 -7.52
N LEU A 124 3.38 2.63 -7.58
CA LEU A 124 4.27 2.88 -6.44
C LEU A 124 4.96 4.25 -6.51
N CYS A 125 5.08 4.89 -7.67
CA CYS A 125 5.61 6.24 -7.76
C CYS A 125 4.51 7.27 -7.47
N PHE A 126 4.73 8.11 -6.46
CA PHE A 126 3.81 9.20 -6.07
C PHE A 126 3.91 10.44 -6.99
N GLU A 127 4.83 10.49 -7.95
CA GLU A 127 5.05 11.67 -8.77
C GLU A 127 4.33 11.62 -10.12
N ASN A 128 3.08 12.06 -10.09
CA ASN A 128 2.52 12.95 -11.12
C ASN A 128 1.52 13.92 -10.48
N GLU A 129 1.74 14.34 -9.23
CA GLU A 129 1.14 15.57 -8.73
C GLU A 129 1.99 16.72 -9.29
N LYS A 130 1.64 17.16 -10.51
CA LYS A 130 1.97 18.53 -10.94
C LYS A 130 1.39 19.47 -9.89
N LEU A 131 2.23 19.96 -8.98
CA LEU A 131 2.02 21.20 -8.23
C LEU A 131 2.22 22.38 -9.17
#